data_AF-A0A934X1J1-F1
#
_entry.id   AF-A0A934X1J1-F1
#
_cell.length_a   1.000
_cell.length_b   1.000
_cell.length_c   1.000
_cell.angle_alpha   90.00
_cell.angle_beta   90.00
_cell.angle_gamma   90.00
#
_symmetry.space_group_name_H-M   'P 1'
#
loop_
_entity.id
_entity.type
_entity.pdbx_description
1 polymer ?
#
loop_
_entity_poly.entity_id
_entity_poly.type
_entity_poly.pdbx_seq_one_letter_code
_entity_poly.pdbx_strand_id
1 'polypeptide(L)'
;MKNIILIMFFLAAIASCRPEFEDIGEPVDRAAGLSGTWTLSSVIQVDEKAVSKGYPDFVQRIELTERAGFNDYQLVLNQSDSGNPSSFEERATDAPTILGISQGSWSLDDPDYPKEITFTNPEGGSFTLIVGTYLGLSEGELNLSFSRMVDEEPIVTYEYKFIK
;
A
#
# COMPACT_ATOMS: atom_id res chain seq x y z
N MET A 1 -55.82 38.53 6.82
CA MET A 1 -55.50 37.28 6.08
C MET A 1 -54.31 37.44 5.15
N LYS A 2 -54.18 38.54 4.39
CA LYS A 2 -53.03 38.80 3.48
C LYS A 2 -51.65 38.84 4.16
N ASN A 3 -51.59 39.27 5.42
CA ASN A 3 -50.33 39.37 6.19
C ASN A 3 -49.86 38.03 6.80
N ILE A 4 -50.73 37.02 6.90
CA ILE A 4 -50.37 35.71 7.47
C ILE A 4 -49.66 34.83 6.41
N ILE A 5 -50.05 34.95 5.14
CA ILE A 5 -49.43 34.23 4.02
C ILE A 5 -47.98 34.69 3.82
N LEU A 6 -47.68 35.98 4.03
CA LEU A 6 -46.32 36.52 3.92
C LEU A 6 -45.38 35.95 5.00
N ILE A 7 -45.88 35.75 6.22
CA ILE A 7 -45.12 35.21 7.34
C ILE A 7 -44.81 33.72 7.10
N MET A 8 -45.77 32.97 6.54
CA MET A 8 -45.60 31.54 6.24
C MET A 8 -44.57 31.29 5.12
N PHE A 9 -44.44 32.20 4.16
CA PHE A 9 -43.42 32.12 3.10
C PHE A 9 -42.02 32.44 3.63
N PHE A 10 -41.90 33.35 4.59
CA PHE A 10 -40.61 33.73 5.18
C PHE A 10 -40.03 32.62 6.08
N LEU A 11 -40.90 31.85 6.77
CA LEU A 11 -40.49 30.69 7.59
C LEU A 11 -40.03 29.48 6.76
N ALA A 12 -40.47 29.33 5.51
CA ALA A 12 -40.01 28.25 4.64
C ALA A 12 -38.58 28.49 4.09
N ALA A 13 -38.17 29.76 3.96
CA ALA A 13 -36.85 30.11 3.40
C ALA A 13 -35.68 29.82 4.35
N ILE A 14 -35.90 29.89 5.68
CA ILE A 14 -34.88 29.59 6.70
C ILE A 14 -34.67 28.10 6.97
N ALA A 15 -35.57 27.23 6.49
CA ALA A 15 -35.44 25.77 6.63
C ALA A 15 -34.63 25.10 5.51
N SER A 16 -34.12 25.87 4.53
CA SER A 16 -33.38 25.36 3.37
C SER A 16 -31.84 25.36 3.56
N CYS A 17 -31.32 25.46 4.78
CA CYS A 17 -29.90 25.24 5.04
C CYS A 17 -29.56 23.77 4.75
N ARG A 18 -29.01 23.51 3.56
CA ARG A 18 -28.34 22.25 3.27
C ARG A 18 -27.11 22.18 4.17
N PRO A 19 -26.82 21.04 4.84
CA PRO A 19 -25.54 20.86 5.50
C PRO A 19 -24.43 21.06 4.47
N GLU A 20 -23.57 22.03 4.72
CA GLU A 20 -22.36 22.24 3.95
C GLU A 20 -21.44 21.06 4.30
N PHE A 21 -21.14 20.23 3.31
CA PHE A 21 -20.18 19.15 3.52
C PHE A 21 -18.80 19.79 3.59
N GLU A 22 -18.03 19.43 4.61
CA GLU A 22 -16.62 19.82 4.69
C GLU A 22 -15.89 19.31 3.45
N ASP A 23 -14.93 20.11 2.98
CA ASP A 23 -14.06 19.71 1.89
C ASP A 23 -13.30 18.44 2.29
N ILE A 24 -13.21 17.48 1.38
CA ILE A 24 -12.54 16.19 1.64
C ILE A 24 -11.02 16.32 1.68
N GLY A 25 -10.50 17.53 1.52
CA GLY A 25 -9.09 17.87 1.55
C GLY A 25 -8.40 17.63 0.21
N GLU A 26 -7.12 18.03 0.14
CA GLU A 26 -6.28 17.77 -1.02
C GLU A 26 -5.95 16.27 -1.14
N PRO A 27 -5.80 15.74 -2.36
CA PRO A 27 -5.34 14.38 -2.57
C PRO A 27 -4.02 14.12 -1.83
N VAL A 28 -3.96 13.02 -1.07
CA VAL A 28 -2.73 12.59 -0.42
C VAL A 28 -1.71 12.22 -1.48
N ASP A 29 -0.53 12.82 -1.43
CA ASP A 29 0.62 12.42 -2.22
C ASP A 29 1.05 11.00 -1.82
N ARG A 30 0.69 10.03 -2.66
CA ARG A 30 0.93 8.61 -2.41
C ARG A 30 2.40 8.27 -2.52
N ALA A 31 3.14 8.91 -3.43
CA ALA A 31 4.57 8.70 -3.57
C ALA A 31 5.31 9.15 -2.29
N ALA A 32 4.94 10.31 -1.74
CA ALA A 32 5.43 10.75 -0.44
C ALA A 32 5.05 9.78 0.69
N GLY A 33 3.82 9.29 0.69
CA GLY A 33 3.34 8.31 1.69
C GLY A 33 4.11 6.98 1.66
N LEU A 34 4.54 6.52 0.48
CA LEU A 34 5.34 5.29 0.34
C LEU A 34 6.78 5.45 0.84
N SER A 35 7.30 6.68 0.91
CA SER A 35 8.68 6.93 1.34
C SER A 35 8.90 6.74 2.85
N GLY A 36 10.12 6.35 3.23
CA GLY A 36 10.53 6.19 4.62
C GLY A 36 11.23 4.87 4.91
N THR A 37 11.37 4.57 6.20
CA THR A 37 11.90 3.29 6.69
C THR A 37 10.75 2.44 7.17
N TRP A 38 10.62 1.26 6.59
CA TRP A 38 9.52 0.34 6.79
C TRP A 38 10.05 -0.96 7.39
N THR A 39 9.59 -1.35 8.56
CA THR A 39 10.00 -2.60 9.21
C THR A 39 8.97 -3.69 8.88
N LEU A 40 9.43 -4.85 8.41
CA LEU A 40 8.53 -5.95 8.08
C LEU A 40 7.89 -6.50 9.36
N SER A 41 6.57 -6.71 9.32
CA SER A 41 5.79 -7.18 10.47
C SER A 41 5.09 -8.52 10.22
N SER A 42 4.63 -8.76 8.99
CA SER A 42 3.93 -10.00 8.61
C SER A 42 4.28 -10.41 7.18
N VAL A 43 4.42 -11.72 6.95
CA VAL A 43 4.59 -12.32 5.62
C VAL A 43 3.62 -13.50 5.48
N ILE A 44 2.52 -13.28 4.78
CA ILE A 44 1.56 -14.34 4.45
C ILE A 44 1.92 -14.93 3.09
N GLN A 45 2.07 -16.25 3.03
CA GLN A 45 2.07 -16.97 1.76
C GLN A 45 0.66 -17.48 1.48
N VAL A 46 0.15 -17.20 0.29
CA VAL A 46 -1.15 -17.60 -0.22
C VAL A 46 -0.96 -18.64 -1.32
N ASP A 47 -1.61 -19.80 -1.19
CA ASP A 47 -1.75 -20.80 -2.26
C ASP A 47 -2.98 -20.46 -3.11
N GLU A 48 -2.73 -19.83 -4.26
CA GLU A 48 -3.76 -19.36 -5.19
C GLU A 48 -4.59 -20.50 -5.79
N LYS A 49 -4.02 -21.71 -5.84
CA LYS A 49 -4.76 -22.90 -6.29
C LYS A 49 -5.71 -23.40 -5.22
N ALA A 50 -5.36 -23.27 -3.94
CA ALA A 50 -6.26 -23.55 -2.84
C ALA A 50 -7.40 -22.50 -2.77
N VAL A 51 -7.07 -21.22 -3.01
CA VAL A 51 -8.05 -20.12 -3.08
C VAL A 51 -9.05 -20.37 -4.19
N SER A 52 -8.59 -20.58 -5.43
CA SER A 52 -9.47 -20.81 -6.59
C SER A 52 -10.37 -22.05 -6.46
N LYS A 53 -9.95 -23.05 -5.67
CA LYS A 53 -10.74 -24.25 -5.37
C LYS A 53 -11.66 -24.10 -4.16
N GLY A 54 -11.65 -22.96 -3.48
CA GLY A 54 -12.54 -22.67 -2.35
C GLY A 54 -12.23 -23.50 -1.10
N TYR A 55 -10.96 -23.87 -0.87
CA TYR A 55 -10.58 -24.51 0.39
C TYR A 55 -10.76 -23.55 1.58
N PRO A 56 -10.80 -24.04 2.84
CA PRO A 56 -10.80 -23.16 4.00
C PRO A 56 -9.54 -22.28 4.08
N ASP A 57 -9.66 -21.11 4.69
CA ASP A 57 -8.58 -20.10 4.78
C ASP A 57 -7.26 -20.64 5.35
N PHE A 58 -7.31 -21.49 6.40
CA PHE A 58 -6.12 -22.10 6.99
C PHE A 58 -5.34 -23.05 6.06
N VAL A 59 -5.94 -23.48 4.95
CA VAL A 59 -5.28 -24.25 3.88
C VAL A 59 -4.74 -23.30 2.81
N GLN A 60 -5.41 -22.18 2.58
CA GLN A 60 -5.02 -21.17 1.60
C GLN A 60 -3.81 -20.35 2.07
N ARG A 61 -3.71 -20.07 3.37
CA ARG A 61 -2.77 -19.08 3.92
C ARG A 61 -1.84 -19.70 4.96
N ILE A 62 -0.57 -19.34 4.90
CA ILE A 62 0.43 -19.68 5.91
C ILE A 62 1.22 -18.42 6.28
N GLU A 63 1.24 -18.09 7.57
CA GLU A 63 2.10 -17.04 8.12
C GLU A 63 3.55 -17.54 8.21
N LEU A 64 4.47 -16.77 7.64
CA LEU A 64 5.88 -17.11 7.50
C LEU A 64 6.80 -16.27 8.41
N THR A 65 6.33 -15.18 9.00
CA THR A 65 7.16 -14.24 9.78
C THR A 65 8.11 -14.92 10.75
N GLU A 66 7.56 -15.72 11.66
CA GLU A 66 8.35 -16.39 12.70
C GLU A 66 9.20 -17.53 12.14
N ARG A 67 8.70 -18.25 11.13
CA ARG A 67 9.38 -19.42 10.55
C ARG A 67 10.64 -19.04 9.78
N ALA A 68 10.63 -17.87 9.17
CA ALA A 68 11.72 -17.36 8.36
C ALA A 68 12.58 -16.31 9.08
N GLY A 69 12.23 -15.93 10.31
CA GLY A 69 13.06 -15.07 11.16
C GLY A 69 13.05 -13.59 10.75
N PHE A 70 11.95 -13.08 10.20
CA PHE A 70 11.85 -11.72 9.63
C PHE A 70 11.78 -10.57 10.67
N ASN A 71 12.32 -10.75 11.87
CA ASN A 71 12.07 -9.85 13.00
C ASN A 71 12.78 -8.49 12.89
N ASP A 72 13.73 -8.34 11.97
CA ASP A 72 14.59 -7.16 11.84
C ASP A 72 14.74 -6.63 10.40
N TYR A 73 13.96 -7.18 9.45
CA TYR A 73 14.00 -6.72 8.08
C TYR A 73 13.42 -5.31 7.95
N GLN A 74 14.15 -4.41 7.30
CA GLN A 74 13.71 -3.07 6.97
C GLN A 74 13.90 -2.76 5.49
N LEU A 75 12.92 -2.08 4.91
CA LEU A 75 12.98 -1.49 3.58
C LEU A 75 13.03 0.02 3.71
N VAL A 76 14.10 0.63 3.22
CA VAL A 76 14.26 2.09 3.21
C VAL A 76 14.01 2.60 1.80
N LEU A 77 13.02 3.48 1.64
CA LEU A 77 12.65 4.12 0.39
C LEU A 77 12.90 5.63 0.50
N ASN A 78 13.94 6.13 -0.16
CA ASN A 78 14.31 7.54 -0.13
C ASN A 78 13.69 8.30 -1.31
N GLN A 79 13.47 9.59 -1.14
CA GLN A 79 13.11 10.50 -2.22
C GLN A 79 14.23 11.50 -2.49
N SER A 80 14.23 12.11 -3.67
CA SER A 80 15.05 13.29 -3.97
C SER A 80 14.46 14.54 -3.30
N ASP A 81 15.21 15.64 -3.29
CA ASP A 81 14.72 16.95 -2.82
C ASP A 81 13.47 17.44 -3.58
N SER A 82 13.24 16.91 -4.78
CA SER A 82 12.07 17.18 -5.61
C SER A 82 10.86 16.27 -5.33
N GLY A 83 10.93 15.41 -4.31
CA GLY A 83 9.85 14.50 -3.92
C GLY A 83 9.69 13.26 -4.80
N ASN A 84 10.66 12.99 -5.70
CA ASN A 84 10.60 11.83 -6.59
C ASN A 84 11.31 10.63 -5.94
N PRO A 85 10.89 9.37 -6.21
CA PRO A 85 11.65 8.18 -5.85
C PRO A 85 13.13 8.30 -6.21
N SER A 86 14.02 7.96 -5.27
CA SER A 86 15.47 8.02 -5.47
C SER A 86 16.13 6.68 -5.20
N SER A 87 16.71 6.48 -4.02
CA SER A 87 17.41 5.26 -3.64
C SER A 87 16.58 4.38 -2.72
N PHE A 88 16.86 3.08 -2.73
CA PHE A 88 16.39 2.16 -1.72
C PHE A 88 17.53 1.35 -1.10
N GLU A 89 17.25 0.79 0.07
CA GLU A 89 18.15 -0.10 0.80
C GLU A 89 17.32 -1.15 1.56
N GLU A 90 17.67 -2.43 1.44
CA GLU A 90 17.24 -3.47 2.38
C GLU A 90 18.25 -3.52 3.53
N ARG A 91 17.74 -3.46 4.77
CA ARG A 91 18.53 -3.68 5.99
C ARG A 91 18.00 -4.90 6.69
N ALA A 92 18.84 -5.90 6.90
CA ALA A 92 18.52 -7.10 7.65
C ALA A 92 19.81 -7.66 8.25
N THR A 93 19.76 -8.16 9.49
CA THR A 93 20.89 -8.87 10.11
C THR A 93 20.78 -10.36 9.84
N ASP A 94 19.61 -10.94 10.13
CA ASP A 94 19.38 -12.39 10.05
C ASP A 94 18.20 -12.79 9.14
N ALA A 95 17.38 -11.82 8.71
CA ALA A 95 16.24 -12.09 7.86
C ALA A 95 16.66 -12.43 6.41
N PRO A 96 15.95 -13.36 5.73
CA PRO A 96 16.13 -13.60 4.30
C PRO A 96 15.88 -12.33 3.47
N THR A 97 16.68 -12.15 2.43
CA THR A 97 16.45 -11.12 1.40
C THR A 97 15.11 -11.35 0.69
N ILE A 98 14.32 -10.29 0.52
CA ILE A 98 13.00 -10.34 -0.14
C ILE A 98 13.12 -10.00 -1.62
N LEU A 99 13.83 -8.91 -1.95
CA LEU A 99 13.91 -8.37 -3.31
C LEU A 99 14.99 -9.07 -4.17
N GLY A 100 15.89 -9.83 -3.55
CA GLY A 100 17.10 -10.34 -4.20
C GLY A 100 18.15 -9.25 -4.48
N ILE A 101 17.87 -8.01 -4.07
CA ILE A 101 18.66 -6.82 -4.33
C ILE A 101 18.68 -5.98 -3.05
N SER A 102 19.86 -5.75 -2.49
CA SER A 102 19.99 -5.07 -1.20
C SER A 102 20.01 -3.54 -1.29
N GLN A 103 20.30 -2.97 -2.45
CA GLN A 103 20.33 -1.51 -2.64
C GLN A 103 20.23 -1.13 -4.11
N GLY A 104 19.81 0.10 -4.38
CA GLY A 104 19.74 0.63 -5.74
C GLY A 104 18.80 1.83 -5.83
N SER A 105 18.10 1.95 -6.96
CA SER A 105 17.02 2.93 -7.16
C SER A 105 15.66 2.26 -7.14
N TRP A 106 14.64 2.99 -6.70
CA TRP A 106 13.25 2.54 -6.84
C TRP A 106 12.44 3.52 -7.68
N SER A 107 11.40 3.03 -8.32
CA SER A 107 10.50 3.82 -9.15
C SER A 107 9.07 3.32 -9.03
N LEU A 108 8.13 4.18 -9.42
CA LEU A 108 6.71 3.89 -9.49
C LEU A 108 6.29 3.74 -10.96
N ASP A 109 5.28 2.93 -11.23
CA ASP A 109 4.63 2.86 -12.55
C ASP A 109 3.87 4.15 -12.86
N ASP A 110 3.18 4.71 -11.87
CA ASP A 110 2.43 5.95 -11.92
C ASP A 110 2.65 6.75 -10.62
N PRO A 111 3.09 8.02 -10.67
CA PRO A 111 3.35 8.81 -9.47
C PRO A 111 2.08 9.20 -8.69
N ASP A 112 0.94 9.31 -9.36
CA ASP A 112 -0.34 9.72 -8.74
C ASP A 112 -1.10 8.50 -8.18
N TYR A 113 -1.02 7.36 -8.87
CA TYR A 113 -1.74 6.13 -8.54
C TYR A 113 -0.84 4.88 -8.62
N PRO A 114 0.24 4.79 -7.82
CA PRO A 114 1.28 3.77 -7.96
C PRO A 114 0.78 2.36 -7.64
N LYS A 115 0.66 1.50 -8.66
CA LYS A 115 0.31 0.09 -8.45
C LYS A 115 1.54 -0.77 -8.23
N GLU A 116 2.67 -0.36 -8.79
CA GLU A 116 3.90 -1.13 -8.78
C GLU A 116 5.06 -0.30 -8.25
N ILE A 117 5.89 -0.94 -7.44
CA ILE A 117 7.17 -0.42 -7.00
C ILE A 117 8.25 -1.29 -7.63
N THR A 118 9.06 -0.70 -8.51
CA THR A 118 10.17 -1.39 -9.17
C THR A 118 11.48 -0.99 -8.52
N PHE A 119 12.24 -1.99 -8.08
CA PHE A 119 13.57 -1.87 -7.49
C PHE A 119 14.60 -2.25 -8.54
N THR A 120 15.63 -1.44 -8.74
CA THR A 120 16.67 -1.68 -9.75
C THR A 120 18.05 -1.54 -9.12
N ASN A 121 18.90 -2.54 -9.30
CA ASN A 121 20.29 -2.51 -8.83
C ASN A 121 21.21 -1.78 -9.83
N PRO A 122 22.44 -1.41 -9.43
CA PRO A 122 23.40 -0.76 -10.33
C PRO A 122 23.78 -1.59 -11.56
N GLU A 123 23.65 -2.93 -11.49
CA GLU A 123 23.93 -3.87 -12.57
C GLU A 123 22.76 -4.04 -13.57
N GLY A 124 21.61 -3.39 -13.34
CA GLY A 124 20.41 -3.44 -14.19
C GLY A 124 19.44 -4.57 -13.90
N GLY A 125 19.68 -5.39 -12.87
CA GLY A 125 18.70 -6.34 -12.34
C GLY A 125 17.55 -5.61 -11.66
N SER A 126 16.32 -6.11 -11.81
CA SER A 126 15.12 -5.50 -11.23
C SER A 126 14.20 -6.49 -10.55
N PHE A 127 13.43 -5.99 -9.59
CA PHE A 127 12.39 -6.71 -8.87
C PHE A 127 11.19 -5.78 -8.65
N THR A 128 9.97 -6.30 -8.80
CA THR A 128 8.74 -5.49 -8.70
C THR A 128 7.82 -6.04 -7.62
N LEU A 129 7.34 -5.14 -6.76
CA LEU A 129 6.28 -5.40 -5.79
C LEU A 129 5.02 -4.65 -6.19
N ILE A 130 3.86 -5.23 -5.90
CA ILE A 130 2.55 -4.61 -6.13
C ILE A 130 2.08 -3.95 -4.83
N VAL A 131 1.54 -2.74 -4.91
CA VAL A 131 0.89 -2.08 -3.76
C VAL A 131 -0.48 -2.71 -3.52
N GLY A 132 -0.65 -3.39 -2.38
CA GLY A 132 -1.88 -4.10 -2.05
C GLY A 132 -3.03 -3.17 -1.67
N THR A 133 -2.76 -2.19 -0.81
CA THR A 133 -3.75 -1.19 -0.35
C THR A 133 -3.06 0.06 0.19
N TYR A 134 -3.71 1.22 0.04
CA TYR A 134 -3.26 2.50 0.62
C TYR A 134 -3.96 2.85 1.93
N LEU A 135 -4.97 2.07 2.36
CA LEU A 135 -5.82 2.45 3.50
C LEU A 135 -5.04 2.61 4.81
N GLY A 136 -3.97 1.84 4.99
CA GLY A 136 -3.12 1.92 6.17
C GLY A 136 -1.93 2.89 6.04
N LEU A 137 -1.71 3.51 4.88
CA LEU A 137 -0.47 4.26 4.62
C LEU A 137 -0.33 5.48 5.54
N SER A 138 -1.44 6.20 5.80
CA SER A 138 -1.48 7.32 6.75
C SER A 138 -1.32 6.88 8.21
N GLU A 139 -1.57 5.61 8.51
CA GLU A 139 -1.43 5.01 9.84
C GLU A 139 -0.04 4.35 10.02
N GLY A 140 0.84 4.48 9.03
CA GLY A 140 2.17 3.87 9.07
C GLY A 140 2.16 2.38 8.74
N GLU A 141 1.21 1.91 7.91
CA GLU A 141 1.20 0.55 7.36
C GLU A 141 1.36 0.55 5.84
N LEU A 142 2.33 -0.23 5.35
CA LEU A 142 2.57 -0.44 3.93
C LEU A 142 2.35 -1.91 3.58
N ASN A 143 1.43 -2.18 2.66
CA ASN A 143 1.10 -3.54 2.22
C ASN A 143 1.57 -3.74 0.78
N LEU A 144 2.51 -4.67 0.60
CA LEU A 144 3.08 -5.00 -0.70
C LEU A 144 2.85 -6.48 -1.01
N SER A 145 2.82 -6.85 -2.28
CA SER A 145 2.71 -8.26 -2.68
C SER A 145 3.57 -8.63 -3.87
N PHE A 146 3.88 -9.93 -3.95
CA PHE A 146 4.60 -10.54 -5.06
C PHE A 146 3.96 -11.88 -5.41
N SER A 147 3.68 -12.11 -6.69
CA SER A 147 3.09 -13.37 -7.17
C SER A 147 4.08 -14.13 -8.03
N ARG A 148 4.27 -15.42 -7.73
CA ARG A 148 4.94 -16.36 -8.65
C ARG A 148 3.93 -16.79 -9.70
N MET A 149 4.27 -16.55 -10.96
CA MET A 149 3.41 -16.88 -12.10
C MET A 149 3.86 -18.19 -12.76
N VAL A 150 2.89 -18.99 -13.20
CA VAL A 150 3.09 -20.11 -14.14
C VAL A 150 2.01 -19.98 -15.19
N ASP A 151 2.38 -19.94 -16.47
CA ASP A 151 1.45 -19.77 -17.59
C ASP A 151 0.49 -18.56 -17.42
N GLU A 152 1.03 -17.44 -16.94
CA GLU A 152 0.29 -16.19 -16.63
C GLU A 152 -0.71 -16.28 -15.46
N GLU A 153 -0.79 -17.41 -14.77
CA GLU A 153 -1.61 -17.59 -13.58
C GLU A 153 -0.75 -17.50 -12.30
N PRO A 154 -1.19 -16.78 -11.26
CA PRO A 154 -0.49 -16.77 -9.99
C PRO A 154 -0.69 -18.14 -9.31
N ILE A 155 0.41 -18.78 -8.92
CA ILE A 155 0.38 -20.06 -8.20
C ILE A 155 0.58 -19.87 -6.70
N VAL A 156 1.39 -18.87 -6.32
CA VAL A 156 1.72 -18.53 -4.94
C VAL A 156 1.91 -17.03 -4.88
N THR A 157 1.23 -16.39 -3.92
CA THR A 157 1.39 -14.97 -3.64
C THR A 157 1.96 -14.77 -2.25
N TYR A 158 2.92 -13.87 -2.13
CA TYR A 158 3.47 -13.42 -0.86
C TYR A 158 2.92 -12.02 -0.59
N GLU A 159 2.26 -11.87 0.56
CA GLU A 159 1.73 -10.60 1.06
C GLU A 159 2.65 -10.14 2.20
N TYR A 160 3.26 -8.97 2.04
CA TYR A 160 4.17 -8.37 3.00
C TYR A 160 3.48 -7.16 3.65
N LYS A 161 3.39 -7.18 4.99
CA LYS A 161 2.95 -6.03 5.77
C LYS A 161 4.12 -5.39 6.46
N PHE A 162 4.37 -4.12 6.18
CA PHE A 162 5.37 -3.30 6.84
C PHE A 162 4.72 -2.26 7.74
N ILE A 163 5.45 -1.86 8.78
CA ILE A 163 5.07 -0.83 9.74
C ILE A 163 6.19 0.21 9.91
N LYS A 164 5.82 1.45 10.24
CA LYS A 164 6.73 2.59 10.46
C LYS A 164 6.84 2.98 11.92
#